data_AF-H3B519-F1
#
_entry.id   AF-H3B519-F1
#
_cell.length_a   1.000
_cell.length_b   1.000
_cell.length_c   1.000
_cell.angle_alpha   90.00
_cell.angle_beta   90.00
_cell.angle_gamma   90.00
#
_symmetry.space_group_name_H-M   'P 1'
#
loop_
_entity.id
_entity.type
_entity.pdbx_description
1 polymer ?
#
loop_
_entity_poly.entity_id
_entity_poly.type
_entity_poly.pdbx_seq_one_letter_code
_entity_poly.pdbx_strand_id
1 'polypeptide(L)'
;GKDPKVDHALLMWFQRASVKSLLLNGPILKAKAESLVHNFGKSDFSVTDGWFSRWKVCHNIVYKCGHGELKSTDLKGADYWSKTKLQELLSSYNANDIYNADETGLYYRTTPVGSMVFRKMALSGSKKAMDRITLLVCAIMTGSDGVDPTTLPVTYKANKTAWM
;
A
#
# COMPACT_ATOMS: atom_id res chain seq x y z
N GLY A 1 -13.35 14.24 25.84
CA GLY A 1 -12.27 15.14 25.42
C GLY A 1 -12.57 15.71 24.04
N LYS A 2 -12.90 16.99 23.97
CA LYS A 2 -12.98 17.78 22.74
C LYS A 2 -12.00 18.94 22.93
N ASP A 3 -10.98 19.05 22.09
CA ASP A 3 -10.14 20.26 22.04
C ASP A 3 -10.48 21.01 20.73
N PRO A 4 -11.21 22.14 20.81
CA PRO A 4 -11.64 22.89 19.62
C PRO A 4 -10.47 23.45 18.80
N LYS A 5 -9.32 23.72 19.44
CA LYS A 5 -8.15 24.28 18.77
C LYS A 5 -7.48 23.23 17.90
N VAL A 6 -7.30 22.01 18.43
CA VAL A 6 -6.77 20.86 17.66
C VAL A 6 -7.74 20.46 16.55
N ASP A 7 -9.04 20.40 16.85
CA ASP A 7 -10.12 20.09 15.89
C ASP A 7 -10.09 21.03 14.67
N HIS A 8 -10.08 22.34 14.92
CA HIS A 8 -10.06 23.35 13.87
C HIS A 8 -8.74 23.38 13.09
N ALA A 9 -7.60 23.27 13.79
CA ALA A 9 -6.28 23.27 13.15
C ALA A 9 -6.10 22.06 12.22
N LEU A 10 -6.58 20.88 12.63
CA LEU A 10 -6.53 19.68 11.80
C LEU A 10 -7.42 19.82 10.56
N LEU A 11 -8.61 20.40 10.71
CA LEU A 11 -9.50 20.68 9.57
C LEU A 11 -8.86 21.63 8.57
N MET A 12 -8.31 22.75 9.05
CA MET A 12 -7.62 23.73 8.20
C MET A 12 -6.43 23.12 7.46
N TRP A 13 -5.65 22.27 8.14
CA TRP A 13 -4.56 21.56 7.52
C TRP A 13 -5.04 20.57 6.45
N PHE A 14 -6.09 19.80 6.76
CA PHE A 14 -6.69 18.85 5.83
C PHE A 14 -7.23 19.53 4.57
N GLN A 15 -7.90 20.68 4.72
CA GLN A 15 -8.39 21.49 3.59
C GLN A 15 -7.22 21.93 2.69
N ARG A 16 -6.15 22.48 3.28
CA ARG A 16 -4.96 22.90 2.53
C ARG A 16 -4.28 21.73 1.81
N ALA A 17 -4.19 20.58 2.46
CA ALA A 17 -3.60 19.39 1.85
C ALA A 17 -4.48 18.81 0.73
N SER A 18 -5.81 18.90 0.87
CA SER A 18 -6.77 18.49 -0.17
C SER A 18 -6.67 19.35 -1.42
N VAL A 19 -6.47 20.68 -1.27
CA VAL A 19 -6.25 21.60 -2.41
C VAL A 19 -4.96 21.26 -3.18
N LYS A 20 -3.95 20.73 -2.50
CA LYS A 20 -2.69 20.27 -3.12
C LYS A 20 -2.79 18.85 -3.70
N SER A 21 -3.98 18.26 -3.76
CA SER A 21 -4.21 16.89 -4.25
C SER A 21 -3.35 15.82 -3.56
N LEU A 22 -2.98 16.02 -2.30
CA LEU A 22 -2.23 15.03 -1.54
C LEU A 22 -3.15 13.88 -1.11
N LEU A 23 -2.70 12.66 -1.34
CA LEU A 23 -3.38 11.46 -0.85
C LEU A 23 -3.09 11.29 0.64
N LEU A 24 -4.13 11.41 1.46
CA LEU A 24 -4.04 11.33 2.91
C LEU A 24 -4.80 10.11 3.41
N ASN A 25 -4.16 9.24 4.19
CA ASN A 25 -4.84 8.15 4.87
C ASN A 25 -5.12 8.51 6.35
N GLY A 26 -5.87 7.64 7.03
CA GLY A 26 -6.18 7.80 8.45
C GLY A 26 -4.95 7.97 9.34
N PRO A 27 -3.92 7.10 9.21
CA PRO A 27 -2.68 7.22 9.98
C PRO A 27 -1.96 8.57 9.82
N ILE A 28 -1.83 9.10 8.59
CA ILE A 28 -1.20 10.41 8.35
C ILE A 28 -1.98 11.52 9.06
N LEU A 29 -3.32 11.50 9.01
CA LEU A 29 -4.16 12.48 9.70
C LEU A 29 -4.06 12.37 11.22
N LYS A 30 -4.01 11.15 11.76
CA LYS A 30 -3.88 10.90 13.19
C LYS A 30 -2.51 11.40 13.70
N ALA A 31 -1.42 11.05 13.01
CA ALA A 31 -0.08 11.55 13.31
C ALA A 31 0.00 13.09 13.23
N LYS A 32 -0.69 13.69 12.25
CA LYS A 32 -0.76 15.16 12.16
C LYS A 32 -1.51 15.76 13.35
N ALA A 33 -2.60 15.15 13.79
CA ALA A 33 -3.33 15.57 14.97
C ALA A 33 -2.44 15.50 16.21
N GLU A 34 -1.70 14.42 16.41
CA GLU A 34 -0.76 14.24 17.54
C GLU A 34 0.35 15.31 17.52
N SER A 35 0.89 15.62 16.35
CA SER A 35 1.83 16.73 16.17
C SER A 35 1.22 18.08 16.57
N LEU A 36 -0.06 18.34 16.24
CA LEU A 36 -0.75 19.57 16.65
C LEU A 36 -0.96 19.64 18.16
N VAL A 37 -1.28 18.52 18.81
CA VAL A 37 -1.40 18.43 20.28
C VAL A 37 -0.09 18.81 20.94
N HIS A 38 1.02 18.21 20.49
CA HIS A 38 2.36 18.52 20.98
C HIS A 38 2.72 20.00 20.78
N ASN A 39 2.49 20.53 19.58
CA ASN A 39 2.81 21.92 19.25
C ASN A 39 1.97 22.95 20.03
N PHE A 40 0.79 22.56 20.49
CA PHE A 40 -0.06 23.42 21.33
C PHE A 40 0.17 23.21 22.83
N GLY A 41 1.09 22.32 23.24
CA GLY A 41 1.37 22.03 24.64
C GLY A 41 0.19 21.38 25.37
N LYS A 42 -0.62 20.58 24.67
CA LYS A 42 -1.86 19.99 25.20
C LYS A 42 -1.63 18.60 25.79
N SER A 43 -0.94 18.53 26.94
CA SER A 43 -0.64 17.26 27.64
C SER A 43 -1.88 16.44 28.00
N ASP A 44 -3.00 17.12 28.31
CA ASP A 44 -4.21 16.47 28.84
C ASP A 44 -5.14 15.96 27.73
N PHE A 45 -4.78 16.15 26.47
CA PHE A 45 -5.58 15.75 25.33
C PHE A 45 -4.85 14.69 24.50
N SER A 46 -5.49 13.53 24.36
CA SER A 46 -4.98 12.44 23.53
C SER A 46 -5.82 12.25 22.26
N VAL A 47 -5.14 11.95 21.16
CA VAL A 47 -5.77 11.64 19.86
C VAL A 47 -6.28 10.19 19.87
N THR A 48 -7.32 9.95 20.67
CA THR A 48 -7.96 8.63 20.73
C THR A 48 -8.66 8.28 19.42
N ASP A 49 -8.80 6.98 19.13
CA ASP A 49 -9.56 6.52 17.94
C ASP A 49 -11.02 6.95 17.98
N GLY A 50 -11.60 7.03 19.19
CA GLY A 50 -12.95 7.55 19.39
C GLY A 50 -13.07 9.03 19.03
N TRP A 51 -12.11 9.88 19.44
CA TRP A 51 -12.08 11.28 19.02
C TRP A 51 -11.89 11.41 17.51
N PHE A 52 -10.92 10.69 16.95
CA PHE A 52 -10.61 10.77 15.51
C PHE A 52 -11.77 10.28 14.64
N SER A 53 -12.49 9.24 15.08
CA SER A 53 -13.69 8.76 14.39
C SER A 53 -14.81 9.79 14.40
N ARG A 54 -15.08 10.43 15.55
CA ARG A 54 -16.04 11.53 15.63
C ARG A 54 -15.63 12.73 14.80
N TRP A 55 -14.36 13.12 14.82
CA TRP A 55 -13.81 14.22 14.02
C TRP A 55 -14.12 14.03 12.53
N LYS A 56 -13.82 12.83 11.97
CA LYS A 56 -14.15 12.51 10.57
C LYS A 56 -15.64 12.65 10.28
N VAL A 57 -16.50 12.15 11.16
CA VAL A 57 -17.96 12.22 11.02
C VAL A 57 -18.44 13.67 11.06
N CYS A 58 -18.01 14.46 12.06
CA CYS A 58 -18.39 15.86 12.23
C CYS A 58 -18.02 16.72 11.00
N HIS A 59 -16.88 16.44 10.36
CA HIS A 59 -16.39 17.19 9.21
C HIS A 59 -16.75 16.54 7.86
N ASN A 60 -17.60 15.51 7.84
CA ASN A 60 -18.00 14.78 6.64
C ASN A 60 -16.84 14.23 5.80
N ILE A 61 -15.81 13.71 6.46
CA ILE A 61 -14.62 13.12 5.84
C ILE A 61 -14.80 11.61 5.75
N VAL A 62 -14.56 11.06 4.56
CA VAL A 62 -14.69 9.63 4.26
C VAL A 62 -13.48 9.13 3.49
N TYR A 63 -13.14 7.85 3.63
CA TYR A 63 -12.12 7.23 2.80
C TYR A 63 -12.73 6.81 1.45
N LYS A 64 -12.08 7.20 0.34
CA LYS A 64 -12.42 6.74 -1.01
C LYS A 64 -11.20 6.10 -1.66
N CYS A 65 -11.41 5.01 -2.38
CA CYS A 65 -10.38 4.28 -3.11
C CYS A 65 -10.78 4.17 -4.58
N GLY A 66 -9.94 4.66 -5.49
CA GLY A 66 -10.14 4.48 -6.93
C GLY A 66 -9.81 3.03 -7.30
N HIS A 67 -10.82 2.22 -7.59
CA HIS A 67 -10.61 0.86 -8.08
C HIS A 67 -10.36 0.96 -9.59
N GLY A 68 -9.11 0.79 -10.00
CA GLY A 68 -8.75 0.61 -11.40
C GLY A 68 -9.05 -0.84 -11.80
N GLU A 69 -9.99 -1.00 -12.73
CA GLU A 69 -10.28 -2.20 -13.53
C GLU A 69 -10.37 -3.54 -12.79
N LEU A 70 -11.61 -4.02 -12.59
CA LEU A 70 -11.88 -5.45 -12.49
C LEU A 70 -11.50 -6.09 -13.83
N LYS A 71 -10.24 -6.54 -13.97
CA LYS A 71 -9.83 -7.37 -15.10
C LYS A 71 -10.69 -8.64 -15.10
N SER A 72 -11.55 -8.79 -16.11
CA SER A 72 -12.21 -10.06 -16.41
C SER A 72 -11.13 -11.09 -16.74
N THR A 73 -10.75 -11.89 -15.74
CA THR A 73 -9.70 -12.89 -15.89
C THR A 73 -10.34 -14.22 -16.28
N ASP A 74 -9.82 -14.89 -17.31
CA ASP A 74 -10.28 -16.21 -17.72
C ASP A 74 -9.83 -17.27 -16.71
N LEU A 75 -10.63 -17.44 -15.66
CA LEU A 75 -10.38 -18.43 -14.61
C LEU A 75 -10.40 -19.87 -15.15
N LYS A 76 -11.17 -20.13 -16.21
CA LYS A 76 -11.29 -21.49 -16.79
C LYS A 76 -10.04 -21.86 -17.56
N GLY A 77 -9.51 -20.95 -18.37
CA GLY A 77 -8.24 -21.13 -19.06
C GLY A 77 -7.07 -21.33 -18.09
N ALA A 78 -7.01 -20.52 -17.02
CA ALA A 78 -5.99 -20.65 -15.99
C ALA A 78 -6.05 -22.01 -15.26
N ASP A 79 -7.25 -22.49 -14.91
CA ASP A 79 -7.43 -23.78 -14.23
C ASP A 79 -7.05 -24.96 -15.13
N TYR A 80 -7.47 -24.93 -16.40
CA TYR A 80 -7.07 -25.93 -17.40
C TYR A 80 -5.54 -25.98 -17.53
N TRP A 81 -4.89 -24.83 -17.69
CA TRP A 81 -3.44 -24.75 -17.86
C TRP A 81 -2.68 -25.29 -16.65
N SER A 82 -3.07 -24.88 -15.44
CA SER A 82 -2.44 -25.29 -14.19
C SER A 82 -2.55 -26.80 -13.92
N LYS A 83 -3.72 -27.38 -14.19
CA LYS A 83 -4.01 -28.79 -13.87
C LYS A 83 -3.59 -29.77 -14.95
N THR A 84 -3.44 -29.34 -16.19
CA THR A 84 -3.13 -30.23 -17.31
C THR A 84 -1.75 -29.95 -17.87
N LYS A 85 -1.58 -28.84 -18.59
CA LYS A 85 -0.37 -28.52 -19.33
C LYS A 85 0.84 -28.28 -18.46
N LEU A 86 0.68 -27.58 -17.33
CA LEU A 86 1.79 -27.37 -16.41
C LEU A 86 2.28 -28.70 -15.81
N GLN A 87 1.36 -29.58 -15.40
CA GLN A 87 1.73 -30.88 -14.83
C GLN A 87 2.43 -31.78 -15.87
N GLU A 88 1.95 -31.78 -17.11
CA GLU A 88 2.57 -32.50 -18.24
C GLU A 88 4.03 -32.06 -18.42
N LEU A 89 4.28 -30.74 -18.45
CA LEU A 89 5.63 -30.18 -18.63
C LEU A 89 6.56 -30.45 -17.44
N LEU A 90 6.05 -30.43 -16.22
CA LEU A 90 6.84 -30.63 -15.00
C LEU A 90 7.14 -32.12 -14.73
N SER A 91 6.38 -33.05 -15.32
CA SER A 91 6.48 -34.49 -15.05
C SER A 91 7.86 -35.11 -15.35
N SER A 92 8.66 -34.48 -16.20
CA SER A 92 10.01 -34.93 -16.57
C SER A 92 11.12 -34.38 -15.67
N TYR A 93 10.81 -33.52 -14.71
CA TYR A 93 11.78 -32.88 -13.82
C TYR A 93 11.64 -33.41 -12.38
N ASN A 94 12.76 -33.46 -11.65
CA ASN A 94 12.72 -33.70 -10.21
C ASN A 94 12.16 -32.47 -9.49
N ALA A 95 11.43 -32.65 -8.38
CA ALA A 95 10.94 -31.54 -7.58
C ALA A 95 12.05 -30.58 -7.10
N ASN A 96 13.27 -31.07 -6.87
CA ASN A 96 14.43 -30.24 -6.51
C ASN A 96 15.00 -29.41 -7.68
N ASP A 97 14.59 -29.72 -8.91
CA ASP A 97 15.03 -29.02 -10.12
C ASP A 97 13.96 -28.06 -10.66
N ILE A 98 12.80 -27.98 -9.99
CA ILE A 98 11.70 -27.11 -10.38
C ILE A 98 11.76 -25.82 -9.56
N TYR A 99 12.09 -24.72 -10.25
CA TYR A 99 12.14 -23.38 -9.70
C TYR A 99 11.09 -22.50 -10.34
N ASN A 100 10.41 -21.68 -9.53
CA ASN A 100 9.59 -20.58 -9.99
C ASN A 100 10.29 -19.27 -9.64
N ALA A 101 10.55 -18.43 -10.63
CA ALA A 101 11.11 -17.10 -10.43
C ALA A 101 10.19 -16.05 -11.04
N ASP A 102 9.92 -14.98 -10.29
CA ASP A 102 9.10 -13.87 -10.76
C ASP A 102 9.61 -12.53 -10.25
N GLU A 103 9.38 -11.48 -11.05
CA GLU A 103 9.74 -10.11 -10.71
C GLU A 103 8.59 -9.42 -9.97
N THR A 104 8.86 -8.92 -8.77
CA THR A 104 7.91 -8.11 -8.01
C THR A 104 8.48 -6.73 -7.70
N GLY A 105 7.63 -5.72 -7.69
CA GLY A 105 8.00 -4.37 -7.30
C GLY A 105 7.78 -4.14 -5.81
N LEU A 106 8.85 -3.89 -5.05
CA LEU A 106 8.76 -3.38 -3.69
C LEU A 106 8.71 -1.86 -3.71
N TYR A 107 7.56 -1.29 -3.38
CA TYR A 107 7.37 0.15 -3.40
C TYR A 107 7.59 0.76 -2.00
N TYR A 108 8.58 1.65 -1.87
CA TYR A 108 9.00 2.22 -0.58
C TYR A 108 8.54 3.67 -0.36
N ARG A 109 8.02 4.33 -1.39
CA ARG A 109 7.42 5.69 -1.32
C ARG A 109 6.02 5.71 -1.93
N THR A 110 5.21 4.70 -1.64
CA THR A 110 3.85 4.67 -2.17
C THR A 110 3.00 5.78 -1.57
N THR A 111 2.26 6.45 -2.43
CA THR A 111 1.09 7.20 -2.00
C THR A 111 -0.04 6.22 -1.67
N PRO A 112 -0.86 6.49 -0.64
CA PRO A 112 -1.99 5.63 -0.27
C PRO A 112 -2.89 5.26 -1.46
N VAL A 113 -3.40 4.03 -1.50
CA VAL A 113 -4.27 3.52 -2.60
C VAL A 113 -5.57 4.32 -2.72
N GLY A 114 -6.03 4.88 -1.61
CA GLY A 114 -7.15 5.81 -1.52
C GLY A 114 -6.83 6.98 -0.61
N SER A 115 -7.73 7.96 -0.57
CA SER A 115 -7.56 9.15 0.26
C SER A 115 -8.80 9.41 1.10
N MET A 116 -8.57 10.01 2.26
CA MET A 116 -9.58 10.71 3.04
C MET A 116 -9.96 11.97 2.26
N VAL A 117 -11.23 12.09 1.93
CA VAL A 117 -11.79 13.21 1.18
C VAL A 117 -13.08 13.69 1.83
N PHE A 118 -13.45 14.94 1.57
CA PHE A 118 -14.80 15.39 1.89
C PHE A 118 -15.81 14.55 1.09
N ARG A 119 -16.90 14.11 1.75
CA ARG A 119 -17.90 13.19 1.18
C ARG A 119 -18.40 13.61 -0.21
N LYS A 120 -18.61 14.92 -0.41
CA LYS A 120 -19.11 15.50 -1.67
C LYS A 120 -18.04 15.64 -2.77
N MET A 121 -16.76 15.43 -2.48
CA MET A 121 -15.69 15.52 -3.46
C MET A 121 -15.45 14.18 -4.16
N ALA A 122 -15.28 14.21 -5.48
CA ALA A 122 -14.77 13.06 -6.21
C ALA A 122 -13.26 12.90 -5.94
N LEU A 123 -12.79 11.66 -5.87
CA LEU A 123 -11.36 11.37 -5.90
C LEU A 123 -10.99 11.15 -7.36
N SER A 124 -10.36 12.13 -7.99
CA SER A 124 -9.73 11.91 -9.29
C SER A 124 -8.54 10.99 -9.11
N GLY A 125 -8.34 10.06 -10.06
CA GLY A 125 -7.17 9.19 -10.04
C GLY A 125 -5.90 10.04 -10.08
N SER A 126 -5.07 9.94 -9.04
CA SER A 126 -3.73 10.51 -9.06
C SER A 126 -2.76 9.47 -9.58
N LYS A 127 -1.79 9.91 -10.39
CA LYS A 127 -0.65 9.06 -10.76
C LYS A 127 0.11 8.74 -9.49
N LYS A 128 0.14 7.46 -9.11
CA LYS A 128 0.89 6.98 -7.96
C LYS A 128 2.37 7.31 -8.20
N ALA A 129 3.06 7.83 -7.18
CA ALA A 129 4.51 7.77 -7.18
C ALA A 129 4.89 6.29 -7.07
N MET A 130 5.55 5.76 -8.09
CA MET A 130 5.89 4.34 -8.24
C MET A 130 7.39 4.09 -8.03
N ASP A 131 8.01 4.86 -7.14
CA ASP A 131 9.38 4.59 -6.67
C ASP A 131 9.40 3.17 -6.09
N ARG A 132 10.10 2.28 -6.79
CA ARG A 132 10.13 0.85 -6.49
C ARG A 132 11.54 0.31 -6.63
N ILE A 133 11.82 -0.71 -5.84
CA ILE A 133 12.92 -1.64 -6.06
C ILE A 133 12.32 -2.85 -6.76
N THR A 134 12.89 -3.24 -7.90
CA THR A 134 12.53 -4.51 -8.55
C THR A 134 13.25 -5.64 -7.84
N LEU A 135 12.49 -6.63 -7.38
CA LEU A 135 12.99 -7.83 -6.73
C LEU A 135 12.70 -9.02 -7.64
N LEU A 136 13.72 -9.80 -7.98
CA LEU A 136 13.54 -11.14 -8.54
C LEU A 136 13.47 -12.11 -7.37
N VAL A 137 12.32 -12.76 -7.20
CA VAL A 137 12.11 -13.76 -6.15
C VAL A 137 12.10 -15.12 -6.82
N CYS A 138 12.84 -16.07 -6.27
CA CYS A 138 12.89 -17.44 -6.75
C CYS A 138 12.52 -18.41 -5.61
N ALA A 139 11.72 -19.42 -5.91
CA ALA A 139 11.33 -20.47 -4.97
C ALA A 139 11.41 -21.85 -5.64
N ILE A 140 11.92 -22.83 -4.88
CA ILE A 140 11.98 -24.23 -5.29
C ILE A 140 10.69 -24.97 -4.90
N MET A 141 10.25 -25.93 -5.72
CA MET A 141 8.99 -26.65 -5.51
C MET A 141 8.94 -27.44 -4.18
N THR A 142 10.08 -27.92 -3.69
CA THR A 142 10.18 -28.65 -2.41
C THR A 142 10.18 -27.75 -1.18
N GLY A 143 10.39 -26.44 -1.35
CA GLY A 143 10.51 -25.49 -0.23
C GLY A 143 11.75 -25.68 0.65
N SER A 144 12.68 -26.57 0.30
CA SER A 144 13.86 -26.90 1.12
C SER A 144 14.91 -25.79 1.17
N ASP A 145 14.99 -24.96 0.13
CA ASP A 145 15.93 -23.83 0.04
C ASP A 145 15.30 -22.50 0.45
N GLY A 146 14.24 -22.56 1.28
CA GLY A 146 13.57 -21.38 1.82
C GLY A 146 14.50 -20.57 2.71
N VAL A 147 15.19 -19.59 2.13
CA VAL A 147 15.87 -18.54 2.90
C VAL A 147 14.78 -17.76 3.64
N ASP A 148 14.91 -17.62 4.97
CA ASP A 148 13.99 -16.81 5.76
C ASP A 148 13.92 -15.41 5.11
N PRO A 149 12.72 -14.90 4.74
CA PRO A 149 12.56 -13.60 4.10
C PRO A 149 13.22 -12.44 4.85
N THR A 150 13.41 -12.59 6.17
CA THR A 150 14.08 -11.62 7.04
C THR A 150 15.61 -11.72 7.03
N THR A 151 16.15 -12.81 6.47
CA THR A 151 17.59 -13.13 6.38
C THR A 151 18.14 -13.10 4.97
N LEU A 152 17.33 -12.69 3.97
CA LEU A 152 17.73 -12.64 2.57
C LEU A 152 19.11 -11.96 2.42
N PRO A 153 20.15 -12.64 1.93
CA PRO A 153 21.36 -11.96 1.51
C PRO A 153 20.96 -11.12 0.30
N VAL A 154 20.89 -9.80 0.49
CA VAL A 154 20.74 -8.87 -0.62
C VAL A 154 22.06 -8.86 -1.39
N THR A 155 22.26 -9.84 -2.27
CA THR A 155 23.33 -9.78 -3.27
C THR A 155 22.87 -8.87 -4.38
N TYR A 156 23.09 -7.57 -4.20
CA TYR A 156 22.95 -6.58 -5.26
C TYR A 156 24.09 -6.76 -6.28
N LYS A 157 23.75 -7.17 -7.51
CA LYS A 157 24.67 -7.13 -8.65
C LYS A 157 24.11 -6.15 -9.66
N ALA A 158 24.66 -4.93 -9.68
CA ALA A 158 24.28 -3.91 -10.66
C ALA A 158 24.53 -4.45 -12.08
N ASN A 159 23.45 -4.64 -12.85
CA ASN A 159 23.56 -4.94 -14.27
C ASN A 159 23.63 -3.63 -15.05
N LYS A 160 24.82 -3.24 -15.51
CA LYS A 160 25.04 -2.03 -16.33
C LYS A 160 24.54 -2.18 -17.77
N THR A 161 24.05 -3.35 -18.17
CA THR A 161 23.59 -3.65 -19.53
C THR A 161 22.11 -4.02 -19.61
N ALA A 162 21.35 -3.85 -18.51
CA ALA A 162 19.90 -3.97 -18.58
C ALA A 162 19.33 -2.71 -19.23
N TRP A 163 18.97 -2.81 -20.50
CA TRP A 163 18.23 -1.77 -21.21
C TRP A 163 16.76 -1.84 -20.78
N MET A 164 16.22 -0.72 -20.29
CA MET A 164 14.78 -0.45 -20.21
C MET A 164 14.31 0.17 -21.51
#